data_AF-A0A3P7N592-F1
#
_entry.id   AF-A0A3P7N592-F1
#
_cell.length_a   1.000
_cell.length_b   1.000
_cell.length_c   1.000
_cell.angle_alpha   90.00
_cell.angle_beta   90.00
_cell.angle_gamma   90.00
#
_symmetry.space_group_name_H-M   'P 1'
#
loop_
_entity.id
_entity.type
_entity.pdbx_description
1 polymer ?
#
loop_
_entity_poly.entity_id
_entity_poly.type
_entity_poly.pdbx_seq_one_letter_code
_entity_poly.pdbx_strand_id
1 'polypeptide(L)'
;MGPEYPMESCLTVSTRVFLQITKILKPKNVDLELVTTDIADVKSTLSRVPSTSLITSPGCELRFYNILPNPSEDNILHTVFFDFEVVKAAPLLITDAVCEITDEQLIHLRASRLYLEAHRILEKGINELILVRFLSDYAA
;
A
#
# COMPACT_ATOMS: atom_id res chain seq x y z
N MET A 1 5.62 22.71 -30.32
CA MET A 1 4.62 21.79 -29.75
C MET A 1 5.20 21.22 -28.47
N GLY A 2 4.48 21.32 -27.36
CA GLY A 2 4.90 20.68 -26.11
C GLY A 2 4.70 19.15 -26.20
N PRO A 3 5.28 18.38 -25.26
CA PRO A 3 5.00 16.96 -25.18
C PRO A 3 3.49 16.73 -24.95
N GLU A 4 2.88 15.88 -25.75
CA GLU A 4 1.56 15.33 -25.47
C GLU A 4 1.69 14.34 -24.33
N TYR A 5 1.07 14.66 -23.20
CA TYR A 5 0.94 13.71 -22.11
C TYR A 5 -0.32 12.90 -22.33
N PRO A 6 -0.26 11.55 -22.17
CA PRO A 6 -1.46 10.74 -22.15
C PRO A 6 -2.41 11.27 -21.06
N MET A 7 -3.71 11.08 -21.26
CA MET A 7 -4.73 11.47 -20.30
C MET A 7 -4.55 10.61 -19.03
N GLU A 8 -3.87 11.19 -18.04
CA GLU A 8 -3.55 10.54 -16.77
C GLU A 8 -4.38 11.13 -15.65
N SER A 9 -4.73 10.31 -14.66
CA SER A 9 -5.38 10.80 -13.44
C SER A 9 -4.42 11.65 -12.61
N CYS A 10 -5.01 12.56 -11.81
CA CYS A 10 -4.27 13.40 -10.88
C CYS A 10 -3.40 12.57 -9.92
N LEU A 11 -3.90 11.41 -9.47
CA LEU A 11 -3.18 10.46 -8.63
C LEU A 11 -1.91 9.97 -9.32
N THR A 12 -2.05 9.46 -10.55
CA THR A 12 -0.94 8.93 -11.34
C THR A 12 0.15 9.98 -11.57
N VAL A 13 -0.25 11.21 -11.91
CA VAL A 13 0.67 12.33 -12.13
C VAL A 13 1.40 12.68 -10.82
N SER A 14 0.67 12.78 -9.71
CA SER A 14 1.21 13.13 -8.40
C SER A 14 2.22 12.10 -7.91
N THR A 15 1.89 10.80 -8.01
CA THR A 15 2.81 9.72 -7.64
C THR A 15 4.08 9.75 -8.49
N ARG A 16 3.98 10.01 -9.80
CA ARG A 16 5.17 10.14 -10.64
C ARG A 16 6.04 11.32 -10.21
N VAL A 17 5.46 12.49 -9.99
CA VAL A 17 6.19 13.69 -9.55
C VAL A 17 6.88 13.43 -8.21
N PHE A 18 6.16 12.85 -7.26
CA PHE A 18 6.69 12.44 -5.97
C PHE A 18 7.90 11.50 -6.11
N LEU A 19 7.80 10.45 -6.92
CA LEU A 19 8.90 9.51 -7.18
C LEU A 19 10.12 10.19 -7.83
N GLN A 20 9.93 11.24 -8.64
CA GLN A 20 11.05 12.00 -9.19
C GLN A 20 11.71 12.87 -8.12
N ILE A 21 10.92 13.52 -7.26
CA ILE A 21 11.43 14.32 -6.15
C ILE A 21 12.23 13.46 -5.17
N THR A 22 11.75 12.26 -4.82
CA THR A 22 12.46 11.37 -3.87
C THR A 22 13.79 10.87 -4.44
N LYS A 23 13.90 10.65 -5.76
CA LYS A 23 15.18 10.34 -6.42
C LYS A 23 16.20 11.47 -6.27
N ILE A 24 15.74 12.73 -6.31
CA ILE A 24 16.60 13.91 -6.20
C ILE A 24 17.01 14.14 -4.74
N LEU A 25 16.04 14.13 -3.83
CA LEU A 25 16.25 14.49 -2.42
C LEU A 25 16.86 13.36 -1.58
N LYS A 26 16.70 12.10 -2.01
CA LYS A 26 17.13 10.89 -1.27
C LYS A 26 16.75 10.94 0.22
N PRO A 27 15.48 11.21 0.55
CA PRO A 27 15.04 11.26 1.94
C PRO A 27 15.22 9.89 2.61
N LYS A 28 15.43 9.88 3.93
CA LYS A 28 15.59 8.64 4.69
C LYS A 28 14.28 7.87 4.85
N ASN A 29 13.18 8.59 5.01
CA ASN A 29 11.83 8.06 5.15
C ASN A 29 10.93 8.72 4.12
N VAL A 30 10.03 7.93 3.55
CA VAL A 30 9.11 8.35 2.49
C VAL A 30 7.74 7.78 2.80
N ASP A 31 6.76 8.67 2.88
CA ASP A 31 5.36 8.30 3.06
C ASP A 31 4.65 8.52 1.73
N LEU A 32 4.15 7.44 1.13
CA LEU A 32 3.30 7.52 -0.05
C LEU A 32 1.86 7.32 0.38
N GLU A 33 1.08 8.40 0.32
CA GLU A 33 -0.35 8.39 0.58
C GLU A 33 -1.12 8.42 -0.74
N LEU A 34 -1.94 7.40 -0.96
CA LEU A 34 -2.81 7.29 -2.13
C LEU A 34 -4.26 7.47 -1.68
N VAL A 35 -4.84 8.61 -2.04
CA VAL A 35 -6.24 8.96 -1.76
C VAL A 35 -7.00 8.98 -3.06
N THR A 36 -8.06 8.17 -3.16
CA THR A 36 -8.87 8.10 -4.37
C THR A 36 -10.31 7.65 -4.05
N THR A 37 -11.20 7.90 -5.00
CA THR A 37 -12.54 7.32 -5.08
C THR A 37 -12.65 6.25 -6.17
N ASP A 38 -11.60 6.07 -6.98
CA ASP A 38 -11.54 5.13 -8.09
C ASP A 38 -10.42 4.12 -7.89
N ILE A 39 -10.79 2.85 -7.74
CA ILE A 39 -9.85 1.73 -7.54
C ILE A 39 -9.03 1.44 -8.79
N ALA A 40 -9.57 1.70 -9.99
CA ALA A 40 -8.82 1.50 -11.24
C ALA A 40 -7.58 2.41 -11.28
N ASP A 41 -7.72 3.63 -10.77
CA ASP A 41 -6.62 4.60 -10.62
C ASP A 41 -5.52 4.11 -9.67
N VAL A 42 -5.88 3.36 -8.62
CA VAL A 42 -4.92 2.76 -7.68
C VAL A 42 -4.09 1.71 -8.38
N LYS A 43 -4.75 0.77 -9.09
CA LYS A 43 -4.07 -0.31 -9.81
C LYS A 43 -3.11 0.26 -10.85
N SER A 44 -3.58 1.25 -11.62
CA SER A 44 -2.75 1.97 -12.59
C SER A 44 -1.55 2.63 -11.91
N THR A 45 -1.77 3.32 -10.78
CA THR A 45 -0.71 3.99 -10.02
C THR A 45 0.32 3.01 -9.48
N LEU A 46 -0.10 1.95 -8.79
CA LEU A 46 0.80 0.95 -8.19
C LEU A 46 1.62 0.20 -9.23
N SER A 47 1.04 -0.11 -10.41
CA SER A 47 1.78 -0.75 -11.51
C SER A 47 2.96 0.09 -12.02
N ARG A 48 2.92 1.41 -11.79
CA ARG A 48 3.95 2.37 -12.20
C ARG A 48 4.96 2.67 -11.09
N VAL A 49 4.68 2.28 -9.85
CA VAL A 49 5.63 2.42 -8.74
C VAL A 49 6.65 1.28 -8.84
N PRO A 50 7.95 1.58 -9.04
CA PRO A 50 8.96 0.52 -9.10
C PRO A 50 9.03 -0.25 -7.78
N SER A 51 9.07 -1.58 -7.84
CA SER A 51 9.24 -2.45 -6.67
C SER A 51 10.56 -2.21 -5.93
N THR A 52 11.55 -1.62 -6.63
CA THR A 52 12.86 -1.21 -6.11
C THR A 52 12.88 0.22 -5.55
N SER A 53 11.72 0.86 -5.42
CA SER A 53 11.61 2.26 -4.99
C SER A 53 11.94 2.48 -3.52
N LEU A 54 12.28 3.72 -3.17
CA LEU A 54 12.54 4.18 -1.80
C LEU A 54 11.46 3.76 -0.78
N ILE A 55 10.21 3.62 -1.21
CA ILE A 55 9.04 3.37 -0.35
C ILE A 55 9.09 1.98 0.31
N THR A 56 9.90 1.06 -0.20
CA THR A 56 10.11 -0.27 0.40
C THR A 56 11.28 -0.31 1.41
N SER A 57 11.93 0.83 1.65
CA SER A 57 13.03 0.94 2.63
C SER A 57 12.51 1.01 4.06
N PRO A 58 13.24 0.46 5.06
CA PRO A 58 12.84 0.55 6.46
C PRO A 58 12.55 2.00 6.88
N GLY A 59 11.42 2.23 7.56
CA GLY A 59 10.97 3.56 7.99
C GLY A 59 10.09 4.30 6.98
N CYS A 60 9.83 3.73 5.80
CA CYS A 60 8.86 4.24 4.84
C CYS A 60 7.45 3.66 5.07
N GLU A 61 6.44 4.38 4.61
CA GLU A 61 5.04 4.03 4.83
C GLU A 61 4.25 4.07 3.53
N LEU A 62 3.45 3.02 3.29
CA LEU A 62 2.44 3.03 2.23
C LEU A 62 1.06 3.16 2.86
N ARG A 63 0.36 4.25 2.56
CA ARG A 63 -0.98 4.54 3.07
C ARG A 63 -1.97 4.58 1.93
N PHE A 64 -3.09 3.90 2.10
CA PHE A 64 -4.16 3.83 1.13
C PHE A 64 -5.49 4.22 1.79
N TYR A 65 -6.15 5.25 1.25
CA TYR A 65 -7.45 5.70 1.73
C TYR A 65 -8.44 5.66 0.58
N ASN A 66 -9.49 4.84 0.73
CA ASN A 66 -10.57 4.77 -0.25
C ASN A 66 -11.78 5.51 0.31
N ILE A 67 -11.97 6.76 -0.12
CA ILE A 67 -13.03 7.63 0.42
C ILE A 67 -14.33 7.37 -0.35
N LEU A 68 -14.90 6.18 -0.21
CA LEU A 68 -16.17 5.86 -0.83
C LEU A 68 -17.31 5.95 0.19
N PRO A 69 -18.32 6.82 -0.03
CA PRO A 69 -19.42 6.98 0.91
C PRO A 69 -20.35 5.75 0.97
N ASN A 70 -20.33 4.90 -0.06
CA ASN A 70 -21.08 3.65 -0.13
C ASN A 70 -20.26 2.59 -0.90
N PRO A 71 -19.56 1.67 -0.20
CA PRO A 71 -18.85 0.59 -0.87
C PRO A 71 -19.85 -0.38 -1.50
N SER A 72 -19.89 -0.45 -2.84
CA SER A 72 -20.50 -1.56 -3.57
C SER A 72 -19.48 -2.70 -3.73
N GLU A 73 -19.90 -3.89 -4.17
CA GLU A 73 -18.98 -5.01 -4.44
C GLU A 73 -17.89 -4.63 -5.45
N ASP A 74 -18.23 -3.83 -6.47
CA ASP A 74 -17.26 -3.32 -7.47
C ASP A 74 -16.20 -2.37 -6.86
N ASN A 75 -16.49 -1.85 -5.67
CA ASN A 75 -15.69 -0.89 -4.93
C ASN A 75 -14.91 -1.53 -3.77
N ILE A 76 -14.92 -2.87 -3.69
CA ILE A 76 -14.05 -3.60 -2.78
C ILE A 76 -12.66 -3.60 -3.38
N LEU A 77 -11.65 -3.26 -2.56
CA LEU A 77 -10.28 -3.43 -2.95
C LEU A 77 -10.00 -4.93 -3.09
N HIS A 78 -10.11 -5.40 -4.34
CA HIS A 78 -9.96 -6.81 -4.66
C HIS A 78 -8.59 -7.34 -4.27
N THR A 79 -8.56 -8.65 -4.05
CA THR A 79 -7.38 -9.50 -3.85
C THR A 79 -6.17 -9.09 -4.72
N VAL A 80 -6.40 -8.65 -5.96
CA VAL A 80 -5.36 -8.17 -6.90
C VAL A 80 -4.47 -7.04 -6.34
N PHE A 81 -4.96 -6.24 -5.39
CA PHE A 81 -4.14 -5.21 -4.74
C PHE A 81 -2.92 -5.81 -4.00
N PHE A 82 -3.07 -6.97 -3.38
CA PHE A 82 -2.00 -7.64 -2.65
C PHE A 82 -0.99 -8.34 -3.58
N ASP A 83 -1.29 -8.43 -4.88
CA ASP A 83 -0.37 -9.02 -5.85
C ASP A 83 0.74 -8.06 -6.27
N PHE A 84 0.59 -6.76 -6.01
CA PHE A 84 1.59 -5.76 -6.36
C PHE A 84 2.82 -5.84 -5.45
N GLU A 85 4.00 -5.96 -6.06
CA GLU A 85 5.28 -6.10 -5.33
C GLU A 85 5.57 -4.93 -4.39
N VAL A 86 5.14 -3.70 -4.74
CA VAL A 86 5.29 -2.54 -3.85
C VAL A 86 4.48 -2.69 -2.55
N VAL A 87 3.30 -3.32 -2.62
CA VAL A 87 2.44 -3.59 -1.45
C VAL A 87 3.08 -4.68 -0.59
N LYS A 88 3.52 -5.78 -1.21
CA LYS A 88 4.21 -6.87 -0.52
C LYS A 88 5.51 -6.43 0.16
N ALA A 89 6.25 -5.52 -0.46
CA ALA A 89 7.53 -5.04 0.03
C ALA A 89 7.42 -3.83 0.97
N ALA A 90 6.24 -3.25 1.17
CA ALA A 90 6.05 -2.12 2.07
C ALA A 90 6.33 -2.54 3.53
N PRO A 91 7.20 -1.82 4.26
CA PRO A 91 7.53 -2.17 5.64
C PRO A 91 6.43 -1.79 6.64
N LEU A 92 5.57 -0.84 6.26
CA LEU A 92 4.31 -0.51 6.92
C LEU A 92 3.23 -0.31 5.83
N LEU A 93 2.10 -0.98 6.02
CA LEU A 93 0.91 -0.82 5.18
C LEU A 93 -0.27 -0.34 6.06
N ILE A 94 -0.86 0.79 5.69
CA ILE A 94 -2.08 1.32 6.31
C ILE A 94 -3.15 1.40 5.22
N THR A 95 -4.31 0.81 5.46
CA THR A 95 -5.46 0.95 4.58
C THR A 95 -6.75 1.20 5.34
N ASP A 96 -7.45 2.25 4.94
CA ASP A 96 -8.79 2.62 5.41
C ASP A 96 -9.81 2.35 4.29
N ALA A 97 -9.70 1.16 3.70
CA ALA A 97 -10.49 0.76 2.54
C ALA A 97 -11.06 -0.63 2.80
N VAL A 98 -12.35 -0.78 2.50
CA VAL A 98 -13.01 -2.09 2.52
C VAL A 98 -12.30 -3.01 1.53
N CYS A 99 -11.61 -4.02 2.06
CA CYS A 99 -10.82 -4.97 1.29
C CYS A 99 -11.17 -6.41 1.68
N GLU A 100 -11.11 -7.30 0.69
CA GLU A 100 -11.11 -8.74 0.90
C GLU A 100 -9.69 -9.26 0.73
N ILE A 101 -9.18 -9.90 1.78
CA ILE A 101 -7.83 -10.45 1.81
C ILE A 101 -7.92 -11.89 2.28
N THR A 102 -7.31 -12.81 1.52
CA THR A 102 -7.21 -14.22 1.94
C THR A 102 -5.97 -14.45 2.79
N ASP A 103 -5.95 -15.54 3.55
CA ASP A 103 -4.81 -15.92 4.39
C ASP A 103 -3.53 -16.06 3.55
N GLU A 104 -3.64 -16.65 2.35
CA GLU A 104 -2.52 -16.85 1.42
C GLU A 104 -1.91 -15.53 0.93
N GLN A 105 -2.66 -14.44 0.92
CA GLN A 105 -2.16 -13.14 0.51
C GLN A 105 -1.48 -12.40 1.66
N LEU A 106 -2.01 -12.56 2.88
CA LEU A 106 -1.46 -11.96 4.09
C LEU A 106 -0.03 -12.43 4.36
N ILE A 107 0.26 -13.73 4.15
CA ILE A 107 1.61 -14.30 4.33
C ILE A 107 2.66 -13.74 3.37
N HIS A 108 2.25 -13.08 2.28
CA HIS A 108 3.16 -12.48 1.31
C HIS A 108 3.54 -11.04 1.66
N LEU A 109 2.89 -10.43 2.66
CA LEU A 109 3.25 -9.11 3.15
C LEU A 109 4.53 -9.19 3.99
N ARG A 110 5.51 -8.35 3.67
CA ARG A 110 6.72 -8.15 4.49
C ARG A 110 6.56 -7.03 5.51
N ALA A 111 5.34 -6.50 5.64
CA ALA A 111 5.05 -5.39 6.52
C ALA A 111 5.24 -5.82 7.98
N SER A 112 5.96 -5.01 8.73
CA SER A 112 6.15 -5.19 10.18
C SER A 112 4.94 -4.74 11.00
N ARG A 113 4.04 -3.98 10.36
CA ARG A 113 2.85 -3.37 10.93
C ARG A 113 1.80 -3.28 9.83
N LEU A 114 0.56 -3.55 10.19
CA LEU A 114 -0.55 -3.62 9.26
C LEU A 114 -1.79 -3.03 9.94
N TYR A 115 -2.41 -2.04 9.31
CA TYR A 115 -3.71 -1.49 9.72
C TYR A 115 -4.68 -1.69 8.58
N LEU A 116 -5.74 -2.46 8.80
CA LEU A 116 -6.74 -2.82 7.81
C LEU A 116 -8.13 -2.64 8.39
N GLU A 117 -9.05 -2.09 7.59
CA GLU A 117 -10.48 -2.28 7.77
C GLU A 117 -10.97 -3.36 6.79
N ALA A 118 -11.11 -4.60 7.27
CA ALA A 118 -11.49 -5.74 6.43
C ALA A 118 -12.58 -6.57 7.11
N HIS A 119 -13.67 -6.83 6.38
CA HIS A 119 -14.83 -7.55 6.93
C HIS A 119 -14.68 -9.09 6.90
N ARG A 120 -13.62 -9.62 6.28
CA ARG A 120 -13.46 -11.08 6.00
C ARG A 120 -12.02 -11.59 6.17
N ILE A 121 -11.32 -11.21 7.24
CA ILE A 121 -10.05 -11.87 7.57
C ILE A 121 -10.35 -13.12 8.40
N LEU A 122 -9.89 -14.29 7.93
CA LEU A 122 -9.97 -15.54 8.70
C LEU A 122 -8.82 -15.62 9.72
N GLU A 123 -9.05 -16.34 10.82
CA GLU A 123 -8.12 -16.42 11.96
C GLU A 123 -6.70 -16.89 11.58
N LYS A 124 -6.61 -17.74 10.56
CA LYS A 124 -5.34 -18.33 10.10
C LYS A 124 -4.38 -17.28 9.54
N GLY A 125 -4.86 -16.31 8.75
CA GLY A 125 -4.02 -15.23 8.21
C GLY A 125 -3.53 -14.24 9.26
N ILE A 126 -4.31 -14.02 10.32
CA ILE A 126 -3.92 -13.15 11.44
C ILE A 126 -2.79 -13.80 12.24
N ASN A 127 -2.90 -15.09 12.55
CA ASN A 127 -1.92 -15.80 13.39
C ASN A 127 -0.53 -15.89 12.74
N GLU A 128 -0.42 -15.83 11.41
CA GLU A 128 0.88 -15.80 10.72
C GLU A 128 1.43 -14.38 10.50
N LEU A 129 0.56 -13.36 10.42
CA LEU A 129 0.98 -11.95 10.40
C LEU A 129 1.42 -11.43 11.77
N ILE A 130 0.72 -11.85 12.83
CA ILE A 130 1.13 -11.60 14.21
C ILE A 130 2.23 -12.60 14.55
N LEU A 131 3.42 -12.39 14.00
CA LEU A 131 4.62 -12.83 14.70
C LEU A 131 4.72 -11.95 15.94
N VAL A 132 4.15 -12.43 17.06
CA VAL A 132 4.20 -11.77 18.37
C VAL A 132 5.67 -11.52 18.70
N ARG A 133 6.15 -10.29 18.46
CA ARG A 133 7.40 -9.83 19.05
C ARG A 133 7.14 -9.67 20.54
N PHE A 134 7.49 -10.69 21.32
CA PHE A 134 7.79 -10.47 22.73
C PHE A 134 9.01 -9.55 22.79
N LEU A 135 8.79 -8.28 23.09
CA LEU A 135 9.86 -7.42 23.55
C LEU A 135 10.21 -7.89 24.96
N SER A 136 11.26 -8.72 25.08
CA SER A 136 11.85 -9.04 26.37
C SER A 136 12.73 -7.87 26.84
N ASP A 137 12.12 -6.76 27.21
CA ASP A 137 12.82 -5.69 27.92
C ASP A 137 12.55 -5.85 29.41
N TYR A 138 13.23 -6.81 30.04
CA TYR A 138 13.67 -6.75 31.44
C TYR A 138 14.84 -7.73 31.62
N ALA A 139 16.02 -7.28 31.20
CA ALA A 139 17.29 -7.75 31.74
C ALA A 139 18.00 -6.56 32.39
N ALA A 140 17.67 -6.34 33.67
CA ALA A 140 18.54 -5.74 34.69
C ALA A 140 17.91 -6.01 36.06
#